data_AF-A0A2R3WJE8-F1
#
_entry.id   AF-A0A2R3WJE8-F1
#
_cell.length_a   1.000
_cell.length_b   1.000
_cell.length_c   1.000
_cell.angle_alpha   90.00
_cell.angle_beta   90.00
_cell.angle_gamma   90.00
#
_symmetry.space_group_name_H-M   'P 1'
#
loop_
_entity.id
_entity.type
_entity.pdbx_description
1 polymer ?
#
loop_
_entity_poly.entity_id
_entity_poly.type
_entity_poly.pdbx_seq_one_letter_code
_entity_poly.pdbx_strand_id
1 'polypeptide(L)' 'MCPNGGGEPTGKLAEEINASFGSFAKFKEEFTNAAVGHFGSGWAWLVKDTASGKLKVYQTHDAGCPLTEPNLKPLLTCDV' A
#
# COMPACT_ATOMS: atom_id res chain seq x y z
N MET A 1 7.52 -0.77 -10.37
CA MET A 1 6.94 -1.33 -11.61
C MET A 1 8.02 -2.04 -12.42
N CYS A 2 7.69 -3.14 -13.07
CA CYS A 2 8.62 -3.98 -13.85
C CYS A 2 7.84 -4.60 -15.02
N PRO A 3 8.43 -4.75 -16.23
CA PRO A 3 7.72 -5.28 -17.41
C PRO A 3 7.02 -6.63 -17.20
N ASN A 4 7.60 -7.49 -16.37
CA ASN A 4 7.04 -8.80 -15.99
C ASN A 4 6.51 -8.82 -14.55
N GLY A 5 6.17 -7.65 -14.01
CA GLY A 5 5.58 -7.50 -12.69
C GLY A 5 4.05 -7.68 -12.69
N GLY A 6 3.44 -7.52 -11.52
CA GLY A 6 2.01 -7.77 -11.33
C GLY A 6 1.72 -9.20 -10.90
N GLY A 7 0.45 -9.60 -10.97
CA GLY A 7 -0.02 -10.86 -10.37
C GLY A 7 -0.17 -10.77 -8.86
N GLU A 8 -0.24 -11.93 -8.20
CA GLU A 8 -0.31 -12.01 -6.74
C GLU A 8 1.10 -12.14 -6.13
N PRO A 9 1.35 -11.54 -4.95
CA PRO A 9 2.60 -11.72 -4.23
C PRO A 9 2.74 -13.18 -3.77
N THR A 10 3.97 -13.59 -3.50
CA THR A 10 4.27 -14.93 -2.96
C THR A 10 5.06 -14.83 -1.65
N GLY A 11 5.13 -15.95 -0.92
CA GLY A 11 5.90 -16.08 0.33
C GLY A 11 5.47 -15.09 1.41
N LYS A 12 6.45 -14.57 2.16
CA LYS A 12 6.22 -13.72 3.34
C LYS A 12 5.31 -12.51 3.07
N LEU A 13 5.41 -11.90 1.89
CA LEU A 13 4.57 -10.74 1.55
C LEU A 13 3.10 -11.16 1.39
N ALA A 14 2.82 -12.32 0.79
CA ALA A 14 1.47 -12.83 0.64
C ALA A 14 0.85 -13.16 2.01
N GLU A 15 1.64 -13.76 2.91
CA GLU A 15 1.23 -14.04 4.29
C GLU A 15 0.91 -12.74 5.05
N GLU A 16 1.78 -11.73 4.98
CA GLU A 16 1.56 -10.43 5.64
C GLU A 16 0.33 -9.69 5.08
N ILE A 17 0.09 -9.80 3.77
CA ILE A 17 -1.13 -9.25 3.14
C ILE A 17 -2.38 -9.97 3.64
N ASN A 18 -2.39 -11.30 3.63
CA ASN A 18 -3.53 -12.07 4.13
C ASN A 18 -3.77 -11.81 5.63
N ALA A 19 -2.71 -11.67 6.43
CA ALA A 19 -2.82 -11.35 7.85
C ALA A 19 -3.35 -9.92 8.13
N SER A 20 -3.08 -8.97 7.23
CA SER A 20 -3.45 -7.56 7.42
C SER A 20 -4.82 -7.21 6.80
N PHE A 21 -5.13 -7.79 5.64
CA PHE A 21 -6.31 -7.45 4.83
C PHE A 21 -7.30 -8.61 4.69
N GLY A 22 -6.99 -9.80 5.23
CA GLY A 22 -7.79 -11.02 5.11
C GLY A 22 -7.62 -11.78 3.80
N SER A 23 -7.35 -11.09 2.68
CA SER A 23 -6.99 -11.71 1.40
C SER A 23 -6.29 -10.70 0.48
N PHE A 24 -5.54 -11.19 -0.52
CA PHE A 24 -5.01 -10.34 -1.58
C PHE A 24 -6.11 -9.59 -2.35
N ALA A 25 -7.26 -10.23 -2.59
CA ALA A 25 -8.40 -9.60 -3.25
C ALA A 25 -8.92 -8.39 -2.46
N LYS A 26 -9.01 -8.50 -1.12
CA LYS A 26 -9.41 -7.40 -0.24
C LYS A 26 -8.38 -6.27 -0.20
N PHE A 27 -7.10 -6.60 -0.16
CA PHE A 27 -6.04 -5.61 -0.32
C PHE A 27 -6.16 -4.86 -1.65
N LYS A 28 -6.32 -5.59 -2.76
CA LYS A 28 -6.44 -5.00 -4.10
C LYS A 28 -7.66 -4.07 -4.20
N GLU A 29 -8.80 -4.49 -3.63
CA GLU A 29 -10.01 -3.67 -3.54
C GLU A 29 -9.74 -2.37 -2.76
N GLU A 30 -9.19 -2.46 -1.55
CA GLU A 30 -8.89 -1.30 -0.70
C GLU A 30 -7.88 -0.34 -1.35
N PHE A 31 -6.80 -0.87 -1.92
CA PHE A 31 -5.78 -0.08 -2.63
C PHE A 31 -6.37 0.59 -3.88
N THR A 32 -7.20 -0.11 -4.65
CA THR A 32 -7.86 0.45 -5.84
C THR A 32 -8.81 1.57 -5.44
N ASN A 33 -9.61 1.39 -4.40
CA ASN A 33 -10.52 2.42 -3.90
C ASN A 33 -9.76 3.65 -3.40
N ALA A 34 -8.63 3.46 -2.72
CA ALA A 34 -7.77 4.55 -2.28
C ALA A 34 -7.16 5.33 -3.44
N ALA A 35 -6.65 4.64 -4.46
CA ALA A 35 -6.06 5.27 -5.64
C ALA A 35 -7.11 6.01 -6.49
N VAL A 36 -8.23 5.36 -6.81
CA VAL A 36 -9.30 5.94 -7.65
C VAL A 36 -10.06 7.05 -6.93
N GLY A 37 -10.22 6.92 -5.61
CA GLY A 37 -10.94 7.90 -4.78
C GLY A 37 -10.11 9.10 -4.36
N HIS A 38 -8.80 9.13 -4.66
CA HIS A 38 -7.94 10.25 -4.33
C HIS A 38 -8.29 11.46 -5.18
N PHE A 39 -8.70 12.57 -4.55
CA PHE A 39 -9.15 13.75 -5.28
C PHE A 39 -8.00 14.73 -5.53
N GLY A 40 -7.66 14.94 -6.80
CA GLY A 40 -6.51 15.78 -7.17
C GLY A 40 -5.21 15.00 -7.09
N SER A 41 -4.08 15.72 -7.08
CA SER A 41 -2.75 15.10 -7.17
C SER A 41 -2.37 14.38 -5.88
N GLY A 42 -1.82 13.17 -6.01
CA GLY A 42 -1.19 12.51 -4.87
C GLY A 42 -0.78 11.07 -5.13
N TRP A 43 -0.86 10.27 -4.08
CA TRP A 43 -0.25 8.94 -4.05
C TRP A 43 -1.06 7.95 -3.21
N ALA A 44 -1.19 6.72 -3.72
CA ALA A 44 -1.65 5.56 -2.95
C ALA A 44 -0.47 4.65 -2.58
N TRP A 45 -0.32 4.34 -1.29
CA TRP A 45 0.81 3.60 -0.74
C TRP A 45 0.37 2.29 -0.10
N LEU A 46 1.22 1.27 -0.22
CA LEU A 46 1.27 0.17 0.72
C LEU A 46 2.41 0.44 1.69
N VAL A 47 2.08 0.52 2.98
CA VAL A 47 3.05 0.76 4.06
C VAL A 47 3.01 -0.37 5.08
N LYS A 48 4.14 -0.63 5.73
CA LYS A 48 4.21 -1.42 6.96
C LYS A 48 4.26 -0.47 8.15
N ASP A 49 3.29 -0.61 9.04
CA ASP A 49 3.32 0.05 10.34
C ASP A 49 4.29 -0.73 11.24
N THR A 50 5.42 -0.11 11.59
CA THR A 50 6.50 -0.74 12.35
C THR A 50 6.17 -0.92 13.83
N ALA A 51 5.18 -0.20 14.35
CA ALA A 51 4.73 -0.34 15.73
C ALA A 51 3.81 -1.56 15.91
N SER A 52 2.89 -1.78 14.96
CA SER A 52 1.95 -2.92 14.98
C SER A 52 2.44 -4.15 14.20
N GLY A 53 3.42 -3.98 13.30
CA GLY A 53 3.89 -5.00 12.38
C GLY A 53 2.96 -5.30 11.21
N LYS A 54 1.82 -4.60 11.09
CA LYS A 54 0.79 -4.83 10.06
C LYS A 54 0.99 -3.97 8.82
N LEU A 55 0.45 -4.44 7.71
CA LEU A 55 0.36 -3.67 6.47
C LEU A 55 -0.89 -2.78 6.46
N LYS A 56 -0.81 -1.63 5.80
CA LYS A 56 -1.90 -0.67 5.65
C LYS A 56 -1.87 -0.02 4.27
N VAL A 57 -3.04 0.30 3.73
CA VAL A 57 -3.16 1.26 2.62
C VAL A 57 -3.09 2.67 3.22
N TYR A 58 -2.32 3.55 2.61
CA TYR A 58 -2.12 4.92 3.06
C TYR A 58 -2.14 5.88 1.86
N GLN A 59 -2.59 7.12 2.05
CA GLN A 59 -2.69 8.12 0.99
C GLN A 59 -1.96 9.39 1.40
N THR A 60 -1.33 10.06 0.45
CA THR A 60 -0.75 11.39 0.65
C THR A 60 -1.10 12.31 -0.52
N HIS A 61 -1.38 13.58 -0.23
CA HIS A 61 -1.57 14.60 -1.26
C HIS A 61 -0.24 15.18 -1.72
N ASP A 62 -0.23 15.65 -2.97
CA ASP A 62 0.86 16.42 -3.57
C ASP A 62 2.22 15.73 -3.38
N ALA A 63 3.14 16.34 -2.63
CA ALA A 63 4.47 15.80 -2.34
C ALA A 63 4.57 15.10 -0.97
N GLY A 64 3.44 14.85 -0.30
CA GLY A 64 3.40 14.14 0.97
C GLY A 64 3.99 12.74 0.85
N CYS A 65 4.69 12.29 1.89
CA CYS A 65 5.45 11.05 1.85
C CYS A 65 5.39 10.33 3.21
N PRO A 66 5.13 9.01 3.27
CA PRO A 66 5.12 8.26 4.54
C PRO A 66 6.41 8.36 5.36
N LEU A 67 7.52 8.78 4.76
CA LEU A 67 8.80 8.99 5.46
C LEU A 67 8.74 10.12 6.50
N THR A 68 7.73 11.00 6.45
CA THR A 68 7.51 12.01 7.48
C THR A 68 6.81 11.46 8.72
N GLU A 69 6.32 10.22 8.66
CA GLU A 69 5.65 9.55 9.76
C GLU A 69 6.62 8.63 10.53
N PRO A 70 6.60 8.63 11.88
CA PRO A 70 7.61 7.94 12.67
C PRO A 70 7.59 6.41 12.55
N ASN A 71 6.45 5.81 12.19
CA ASN A 71 6.25 4.36 12.21
C ASN A 71 5.80 3.77 10.87
N LEU A 72 5.88 4.51 9.76
CA LEU A 72 5.47 4.00 8.46
C LEU A 72 6.67 3.71 7.58
N LYS A 73 6.84 2.43 7.23
CA LYS A 73 7.80 2.00 6.23
C LYS A 73 7.10 1.83 4.87
N PRO A 74 7.37 2.66 3.86
CA PRO A 74 6.78 2.49 2.52
C PRO A 74 7.33 1.24 1.83
N LEU A 75 6.46 0.52 1.11
CA LEU A 75 6.79 -0.71 0.37
C LEU A 75 6.48 -0.58 -1.13
N LEU A 76 5.35 0.04 -1.46
CA LEU A 76 4.84 0.23 -2.82
C LEU A 76 4.11 1.59 -2.86
N THR A 77 4.17 2.28 -4.01
CA THR A 77 3.34 3.46 -4.28
C THR A 77 2.77 3.43 -5.70
N CYS A 78 1.63 4.08 -5.90
CA CYS A 78 1.03 4.43 -7.18
C CYS A 78 0.79 5.93 -7.20
N ASP A 79 1.40 6.62 -8.17
CA ASP A 79 1.13 8.02 -8.51
C ASP A 79 -0.28 8.12 -9.12
N VAL A 80 -1.08 9.11 -8.70
CA VAL A 80 -2.49 9.29 -9.10
C VAL A 80 -2.85 10.73 -9.44
#